data_AF-A0AAV5UUA7-F1
#
_entry.id   AF-A0AAV5UUA7-F1
#
_cell.length_a   1.000
_cell.length_b   1.000
_cell.length_c   1.000
_cell.angle_alpha   90.00
_cell.angle_beta   90.00
_cell.angle_gamma   90.00
#
_symmetry.space_group_name_H-M   'P 1'
#
loop_
_entity.id
_entity.type
_entity.pdbx_description
1 polymer ?
#
loop_
_entity_poly.entity_id
_entity_poly.type
_entity_poly.pdbx_seq_one_letter_code
_entity_poly.pdbx_strand_id
1 'polypeptide(L)'
;MPSTKLFFCLLLLVFSIDGRHIKRDLGFDIEHQLCGKEIIPIFTRAIKDATAKGLCNRNIDAEWFGQRPETTDALRSYCCKLFCSRRHLTDFYCYHNEYRY
;
A
#
# COMPACT_ATOMS: atom_id res chain seq x y z
N MET A 1 29.14 5.95 -42.26
CA MET A 1 28.93 4.84 -41.31
C MET A 1 28.71 5.43 -39.93
N PRO A 2 27.45 5.51 -39.44
CA PRO A 2 27.17 6.14 -38.16
C PRO A 2 27.64 5.22 -37.00
N SER A 3 28.36 5.81 -36.05
CA SER A 3 28.93 5.15 -34.89
C SER A 3 27.85 4.44 -34.06
N THR A 4 27.81 3.11 -34.16
CA THR A 4 26.95 2.19 -33.39
C THR A 4 27.02 2.41 -31.88
N LYS A 5 28.13 2.96 -31.38
CA LYS A 5 28.33 3.32 -29.97
C LYS A 5 27.41 4.45 -29.49
N LEU A 6 27.03 5.37 -30.37
CA LEU A 6 26.19 6.52 -30.02
C LEU A 6 24.72 6.11 -29.84
N PHE A 7 24.27 5.12 -30.62
CA PHE A 7 22.94 4.53 -30.50
C PHE A 7 22.76 3.75 -29.18
N PHE A 8 23.81 3.03 -28.75
CA PHE A 8 23.75 2.24 -27.52
C PHE A 8 23.65 3.13 -26.26
N CYS A 9 24.36 4.26 -26.23
CA CYS A 9 24.26 5.22 -25.13
C CYS A 9 22.90 5.93 -25.08
N LEU A 10 22.29 6.22 -26.24
CA LEU A 10 20.94 6.79 -26.31
C LEU A 10 19.86 5.83 -25.80
N LEU A 11 19.98 4.54 -26.11
CA LEU A 11 19.06 3.50 -25.59
C LEU A 11 19.14 3.39 -24.06
N LEU A 12 20.33 3.39 -23.47
CA LEU A 12 20.49 3.33 -22.00
C LEU A 12 19.92 4.56 -21.28
N LEU A 13 19.97 5.73 -21.92
CA LEU A 13 19.39 6.97 -21.38
C LEU A 13 17.86 6.95 -21.36
N VAL A 14 17.21 6.36 -22.37
CA VAL A 14 15.75 6.20 -22.41
C VAL A 14 15.27 5.26 -21.29
N PHE A 15 15.97 4.14 -21.05
CA PHE A 15 15.61 3.21 -19.96
C PHE A 15 15.83 3.78 -18.54
N SER A 16 16.59 4.86 -18.40
CA SER A 16 16.88 5.47 -17.08
C SER A 16 15.78 6.42 -16.59
N ILE A 17 14.82 6.79 -17.44
CA ILE A 17 13.82 7.83 -17.15
C ILE A 17 12.55 7.24 -16.49
N ASP A 18 12.27 5.94 -16.64
CA ASP A 18 10.98 5.36 -16.23
C ASP A 18 10.90 4.84 -14.79
N GLY A 19 11.97 4.89 -13.99
CA GLY A 19 11.93 4.38 -12.62
C GLY A 19 11.24 5.30 -11.60
N ARG A 20 11.10 6.60 -11.88
CA ARG A 20 10.62 7.59 -10.89
C ARG A 20 9.15 7.98 -11.05
N HIS A 21 8.56 7.83 -12.23
CA HIS A 21 7.17 8.25 -12.47
C HIS A 21 6.11 7.20 -12.08
N ILE A 22 6.45 5.90 -12.13
CA ILE A 22 5.51 4.82 -11.77
C ILE A 22 5.11 4.86 -10.28
N LYS A 23 5.94 5.43 -9.40
CA LYS A 23 5.63 5.53 -7.96
C LYS A 23 4.54 6.56 -7.65
N ARG A 24 4.28 7.54 -8.53
CA ARG A 24 3.48 8.72 -8.17
C ARG A 24 2.01 8.62 -8.57
N ASP A 25 1.69 7.94 -9.66
CA ASP A 25 0.31 7.86 -10.18
C ASP A 25 -0.49 6.61 -9.73
N LEU A 26 0.17 5.62 -9.14
CA LEU A 26 -0.50 4.43 -8.59
C LEU A 26 -0.87 4.53 -7.10
N GLY A 27 -0.59 5.65 -6.44
CA GLY A 27 -0.83 5.78 -5.00
C GLY A 27 -0.13 4.68 -4.21
N PHE A 28 1.11 4.35 -4.60
CA PHE A 28 1.92 3.32 -3.96
C PHE A 28 1.97 3.60 -2.46
N ASP A 29 1.23 2.77 -1.74
CA ASP A 29 1.43 2.54 -0.32
C ASP A 29 2.89 2.16 -0.13
N ILE A 30 3.68 3.12 0.34
CA ILE A 30 4.99 2.78 0.87
C ILE A 30 4.66 1.98 2.14
N GLU A 31 4.98 0.70 2.07
CA GLU A 31 5.00 -0.20 3.20
C GLU A 31 5.90 0.38 4.28
N HIS A 32 5.32 0.75 5.42
CA HIS A 32 6.06 1.26 6.57
C HIS A 32 5.82 0.36 7.78
N GLN A 33 6.83 0.23 8.63
CA GLN A 33 6.63 -0.23 10.00
C GLN A 33 5.95 0.91 10.77
N LEU A 34 4.70 0.71 11.16
CA LEU A 34 3.90 1.66 11.89
C LEU A 34 3.79 1.21 13.34
N CYS A 35 4.61 1.82 14.21
CA CYS A 35 4.64 1.51 15.63
C CYS A 35 3.97 2.61 16.47
N GLY A 36 3.20 2.20 17.48
CA GLY A 36 2.65 3.11 18.48
C GLY A 36 1.62 4.09 17.92
N LYS A 37 1.83 5.40 18.13
CA LYS A 37 0.84 6.44 17.80
C LYS A 37 0.80 6.79 16.31
N GLU A 38 1.80 6.41 15.53
CA GLU A 38 1.92 6.75 14.11
C GLU A 38 0.92 6.00 13.22
N ILE A 39 0.44 4.84 13.68
CA ILE A 39 -0.60 4.08 12.99
C ILE A 39 -1.96 4.80 13.00
N ILE A 40 -2.23 5.62 14.03
CA ILE A 40 -3.54 6.27 14.24
C ILE A 40 -3.92 7.18 13.06
N PRO A 41 -3.11 8.18 12.66
CA PRO A 41 -3.48 9.06 11.56
C PRO A 41 -3.63 8.33 10.22
N ILE A 42 -2.85 7.26 10.00
CA ILE A 42 -2.90 6.47 8.77
C ILE A 42 -4.14 5.59 8.76
N PHE A 43 -4.48 4.97 9.89
CA PHE A 43 -5.68 4.17 10.06
C PHE A 43 -6.95 5.02 9.91
N THR A 44 -7.00 6.19 10.54
CA THR A 44 -8.11 7.14 10.36
C THR A 44 -8.29 7.55 8.89
N ARG A 45 -7.19 7.75 8.16
CA ARG A 45 -7.25 8.04 6.72
C ARG A 45 -7.74 6.84 5.92
N ALA A 46 -7.28 5.64 6.23
CA ALA A 46 -7.74 4.40 5.61
C ALA A 46 -9.25 4.21 5.76
N ILE A 47 -9.79 4.42 6.98
CA ILE A 47 -11.23 4.35 7.27
C ILE A 47 -12.02 5.38 6.45
N LYS A 48 -11.53 6.62 6.41
CA LYS A 48 -12.19 7.71 5.67
C LYS A 48 -12.22 7.39 4.17
N ASP A 49 -11.11 6.94 3.61
CA ASP A 49 -11.04 6.51 2.21
C ASP A 49 -11.95 5.30 1.96
N ALA A 50 -11.98 4.34 2.89
CA ALA A 50 -12.79 3.14 2.79
C ALA A 50 -14.28 3.47 2.65
N THR A 51 -14.75 4.36 3.51
CA THR A 51 -16.14 4.80 3.57
C THR A 51 -16.48 5.71 2.39
N ALA A 52 -15.68 6.75 2.15
CA ALA A 52 -15.99 7.76 1.13
C ALA A 52 -15.94 7.22 -0.30
N LYS A 53 -15.09 6.23 -0.57
CA LYS A 53 -14.92 5.63 -1.90
C LYS A 53 -15.67 4.30 -2.05
N GLY A 54 -16.43 3.86 -1.04
CA GLY A 54 -17.16 2.60 -1.05
C GLY A 54 -16.25 1.40 -1.31
N LEU A 55 -15.08 1.39 -0.68
CA LEU A 55 -14.02 0.43 -0.95
C LEU A 55 -14.29 -0.96 -0.40
N CYS A 56 -15.06 -1.09 0.69
CA CYS A 56 -15.41 -2.41 1.23
C CYS A 56 -16.21 -3.25 0.23
N ASN A 57 -17.11 -2.61 -0.53
CA ASN A 57 -17.89 -3.27 -1.58
C ASN A 57 -17.06 -3.77 -2.78
N ARG A 58 -15.74 -3.55 -2.80
CA ARG A 58 -14.86 -3.86 -3.94
C ARG A 58 -13.95 -5.07 -3.70
N ASN A 59 -14.23 -5.92 -2.70
CA ASN A 59 -13.35 -7.03 -2.28
C ASN A 59 -11.89 -6.59 -2.15
N ILE A 60 -11.62 -5.79 -1.12
CA ILE A 60 -10.24 -5.42 -0.79
C ILE A 60 -9.64 -6.50 0.07
N ASP A 61 -9.00 -7.47 -0.58
CA ASP A 61 -8.14 -8.42 0.11
C ASP A 61 -6.71 -7.88 0.12
N ALA A 62 -6.15 -7.71 1.32
CA ALA A 62 -4.73 -7.50 1.51
C ALA A 62 -4.03 -8.85 1.69
N GLU A 63 -2.80 -8.96 1.22
CA GLU A 63 -1.99 -10.15 1.44
C GLU A 63 -1.39 -10.11 2.85
N TRP A 64 -1.90 -10.96 3.76
CA TRP A 64 -1.42 -11.04 5.13
C TRP A 64 -0.29 -12.06 5.27
N PHE A 65 0.77 -11.69 5.99
CA PHE A 65 1.77 -12.66 6.39
C PHE A 65 1.26 -13.47 7.60
N GLY A 66 0.72 -14.66 7.32
CA GLY A 66 0.08 -15.51 8.31
C GLY A 66 -1.41 -15.21 8.45
N GLN A 67 -1.90 -15.12 9.69
CA GLN A 67 -3.32 -14.84 9.94
C GLN A 67 -3.60 -13.34 9.96
N ARG A 68 -4.73 -12.95 9.35
CA ARG A 68 -5.28 -11.60 9.44
C ARG A 68 -5.52 -11.26 10.93
N PRO A 69 -5.07 -10.08 11.42
CA PRO A 69 -5.34 -9.67 12.79
C PRO A 69 -6.84 -9.53 13.06
N GLU A 70 -7.30 -10.05 14.20
CA GLU A 70 -8.72 -9.99 14.61
C GLU A 70 -9.04 -8.82 15.55
N THR A 71 -8.02 -8.15 16.08
CA THR A 71 -8.19 -7.04 17.01
C THR A 71 -7.34 -5.86 16.60
N THR A 72 -7.73 -4.65 17.01
CA THR A 72 -6.94 -3.44 16.73
C THR A 72 -5.55 -3.52 17.35
N ASP A 73 -5.39 -4.15 18.50
CA ASP A 73 -4.07 -4.33 19.12
C ASP A 73 -3.21 -5.37 18.39
N ALA A 74 -3.81 -6.45 17.89
CA ALA A 74 -3.14 -7.40 17.01
C ALA A 74 -2.71 -6.72 15.70
N LEU A 75 -3.55 -5.87 15.12
CA LEU A 75 -3.22 -5.07 13.94
C LEU A 75 -2.05 -4.12 14.21
N ARG A 76 -2.07 -3.42 15.36
CA ARG A 76 -0.96 -2.55 15.78
C ARG A 76 0.33 -3.35 15.94
N SER A 77 0.27 -4.51 16.58
CA SER A 77 1.44 -5.38 16.73
C SER A 77 1.95 -5.88 15.39
N TYR A 78 1.05 -6.28 14.49
CA TYR A 78 1.36 -6.70 13.12
C TYR A 78 2.06 -5.58 12.37
N CYS A 79 1.44 -4.40 12.25
CA CYS A 79 2.00 -3.28 11.51
C CYS A 79 3.29 -2.71 12.13
N CYS A 80 3.58 -3.01 13.40
CA CYS A 80 4.83 -2.61 14.04
C CYS A 80 5.96 -3.62 13.79
N LYS A 81 5.64 -4.92 13.72
CA LYS A 81 6.63 -5.99 13.45
C LYS A 81 6.87 -6.21 11.96
N LEU A 82 5.83 -6.03 11.16
CA LEU A 82 5.76 -6.29 9.73
C LEU A 82 5.33 -5.03 9.00
N PHE A 83 5.62 -5.00 7.70
CA PHE A 83 5.22 -3.89 6.87
C PHE A 83 3.70 -3.83 6.71
N CYS A 84 3.14 -2.64 6.95
CA CYS A 84 1.73 -2.37 6.74
C CYS A 84 1.54 -1.32 5.65
N SER A 85 0.51 -1.55 4.83
CA SER A 85 0.03 -0.62 3.82
C SER A 85 -1.36 -0.12 4.17
N ARG A 86 -1.83 0.98 3.57
CA ARG A 86 -3.22 1.42 3.70
C ARG A 86 -4.20 0.33 3.24
N ARG A 87 -3.80 -0.53 2.30
CA ARG A 87 -4.60 -1.70 1.91
C ARG A 87 -4.87 -2.65 3.06
N HIS A 88 -3.86 -3.01 3.86
CA HIS A 88 -4.04 -3.85 5.06
C HIS A 88 -5.01 -3.22 6.07
N LEU A 89 -4.85 -1.91 6.29
CA LEU A 89 -5.71 -1.15 7.18
C LEU A 89 -7.17 -1.07 6.69
N THR A 90 -7.34 -0.97 5.37
CA THR A 90 -8.66 -0.92 4.73
C THR A 90 -9.33 -2.29 4.76
N ASP A 91 -8.61 -3.35 4.41
CA ASP A 91 -9.08 -4.74 4.49
C ASP A 91 -9.54 -5.08 5.92
N PHE A 92 -8.68 -4.81 6.93
CA PHE A 92 -9.05 -4.99 8.34
C PHE A 92 -10.33 -4.24 8.71
N TYR A 93 -10.46 -2.96 8.31
CA TYR A 93 -11.66 -2.18 8.59
C TYR A 93 -12.91 -2.76 7.92
N CYS A 94 -12.81 -3.17 6.66
CA CYS A 94 -13.91 -3.70 5.90
C CYS A 94 -14.36 -5.05 6.44
N TYR A 95 -13.42 -5.98 6.69
CA TYR A 95 -13.67 -7.27 7.33
C TYR A 95 -14.48 -7.08 8.62
N HIS A 96 -14.05 -6.22 9.55
CA HIS A 96 -14.74 -6.03 10.82
C HIS A 96 -16.07 -5.27 10.74
N ASN A 97 -16.35 -4.54 9.66
CA ASN A 97 -17.62 -3.85 9.47
C ASN A 97 -18.64 -4.62 8.62
N GLU A 98 -18.20 -5.54 7.76
CA GLU A 98 -19.09 -6.38 6.96
C GLU A 98 -19.83 -7.43 7.80
N TYR A 99 -19.27 -7.89 8.92
CA TYR A 99 -19.95 -8.84 9.84
C TYR A 99 -20.85 -8.18 10.89
N ARG A 100 -21.27 -6.91 10.71
CA ARG A 100 -22.21 -6.23 11.62
C ARG A 100 -23.66 -6.18 11.12
N TYR A 101 -23.96 -6.85 10.01
CA TYR A 101 -25.33 -6.99 9.47
C TYR A 101 -25.72 -8.46 9.36
#